data_AF-A0A434EU59-F1
#
_entry.id   AF-A0A434EU59-F1
#
_cell.length_a   1.000
_cell.length_b   1.000
_cell.length_c   1.000
_cell.angle_alpha   90.00
_cell.angle_beta   90.00
_cell.angle_gamma   90.00
#
_symmetry.space_group_name_H-M   'P 1'
#
loop_
_entity.id
_entity.type
_entity.pdbx_description
1 polymer ?
#
loop_
_entity_poly.entity_id
_entity_poly.type
_entity_poly.pdbx_seq_one_letter_code
_entity_poly.pdbx_strand_id
1 'polypeptide(L)'
;EKHALHVKTGKPMPKDLLDKMLAARTFGAGFATVEFTASALIDMAYHARPDAPAEPLRYEAETLEKLHMPDTVAMRHRTPHFGHVFAGDGYSAGYYSYMWSEVLDADAFSAFEETGDAFNPELAERLRKNIYAAGGSKDPEELYTAFRGKMPSPEAMMVKRGLV
;
A
#
# COMPACT_ATOMS: atom_id res chain seq x y z
N GLU A 1 -18.85 -1.93 16.27
CA GLU A 1 -19.54 -2.71 17.32
C GLU A 1 -19.67 -4.21 17.02
N LYS A 2 -19.83 -4.65 15.76
CA LYS A 2 -19.99 -6.09 15.43
C LYS A 2 -18.75 -6.97 15.66
N HIS A 3 -17.53 -6.41 15.57
CA HIS A 3 -16.28 -7.20 15.56
C HIS A 3 -15.28 -6.84 16.65
N ALA A 4 -15.17 -5.56 17.02
CA ALA A 4 -14.28 -5.10 18.09
C ALA A 4 -14.89 -5.38 19.48
N LEU A 5 -14.94 -6.67 19.84
CA LEU A 5 -15.53 -7.17 21.09
C LEU A 5 -14.44 -7.64 22.05
N HIS A 6 -14.64 -7.41 23.34
CA HIS A 6 -13.74 -7.90 24.37
C HIS A 6 -13.83 -9.42 24.50
N VAL A 7 -12.69 -10.11 24.39
CA VAL A 7 -12.62 -11.57 24.26
C VAL A 7 -13.32 -12.36 25.37
N LYS A 8 -13.34 -11.85 26.61
CA LYS A 8 -13.98 -12.54 27.75
C LYS A 8 -15.45 -12.17 27.95
N THR A 9 -15.85 -10.95 27.57
CA THR A 9 -17.16 -10.40 27.96
C THR A 9 -18.11 -10.23 26.78
N GLY A 10 -17.60 -10.32 25.54
CA GLY A 10 -18.35 -10.03 24.32
C GLY A 10 -18.81 -8.59 24.20
N LYS A 11 -18.44 -7.69 25.13
CA LYS A 11 -18.86 -6.29 25.10
C LYS A 11 -18.08 -5.53 24.03
N PRO A 12 -18.73 -4.61 23.30
CA PRO A 12 -18.04 -3.79 22.30
C PRO A 12 -17.04 -2.83 22.96
N MET A 13 -16.03 -2.45 22.19
CA MET A 13 -15.15 -1.34 22.52
C MET A 13 -15.97 -0.07 22.82
N PRO A 14 -15.70 0.66 23.92
CA PRO A 14 -16.36 1.94 24.19
C PRO A 14 -16.19 2.92 23.04
N LYS A 15 -17.26 3.67 22.72
CA LYS A 15 -17.29 4.61 21.58
C LYS A 15 -16.15 5.62 21.63
N ASP A 16 -15.90 6.23 22.79
CA ASP A 16 -14.83 7.21 22.97
C ASP A 16 -13.43 6.63 22.70
N LEU A 17 -13.23 5.34 22.96
CA LEU A 17 -11.96 4.68 22.68
C LEU A 17 -11.83 4.35 21.19
N LEU A 18 -12.93 3.91 20.56
CA LEU A 18 -12.99 3.71 19.12
C LEU A 18 -12.68 5.01 18.37
N ASP A 19 -13.25 6.13 18.79
CA ASP A 19 -13.04 7.43 18.16
C ASP A 19 -11.58 7.89 18.28
N LYS A 20 -10.95 7.68 19.45
CA LYS A 20 -9.51 7.94 19.63
C LYS A 20 -8.65 7.05 18.74
N MET A 21 -8.99 5.76 18.61
CA MET A 21 -8.27 4.83 17.74
C MET A 21 -8.38 5.28 16.27
N LEU A 22 -9.57 5.66 15.81
CA LEU A 22 -9.78 6.16 14.45
C LEU A 22 -9.06 7.49 14.19
N ALA A 23 -9.06 8.40 15.17
CA ALA A 23 -8.32 9.66 15.08
C ALA A 23 -6.79 9.44 14.99
N ALA A 24 -6.28 8.39 15.61
CA ALA A 24 -4.87 8.02 15.56
C ALA A 24 -4.48 7.24 14.29
N ARG A 25 -5.37 7.03 13.32
CA ARG A 25 -5.12 6.17 12.14
C ARG A 25 -3.92 6.59 11.29
N THR A 26 -3.58 7.88 11.27
CA THR A 26 -2.44 8.43 10.52
C THR A 26 -1.19 8.60 11.38
N PHE A 27 -1.24 8.24 12.67
CA PHE A 27 -0.07 8.25 13.53
C PHE A 27 1.01 7.31 12.99
N GLY A 28 2.24 7.83 12.82
CA GLY A 28 3.35 7.06 12.26
C GLY A 28 3.35 6.92 10.74
N ALA A 29 2.40 7.53 10.01
CA ALA A 29 2.32 7.38 8.56
C ALA A 29 3.57 7.91 7.82
N GLY A 30 4.23 8.95 8.35
CA GLY A 30 5.51 9.45 7.82
C GLY A 30 6.61 8.39 7.91
N PHE A 31 6.78 7.76 9.08
CA PHE A 31 7.73 6.65 9.25
C PHE A 31 7.39 5.49 8.30
N ALA A 32 6.14 5.02 8.33
CA ALA A 32 5.67 3.89 7.52
C ALA A 32 5.85 4.13 6.00
N THR A 33 5.66 5.37 5.56
CA THR A 33 5.86 5.75 4.16
C THR A 33 7.34 5.76 3.81
N VAL A 34 8.20 6.37 4.64
CA VAL A 34 9.65 6.42 4.39
C VAL A 34 10.29 5.03 4.39
N GLU A 35 10.01 4.17 5.39
CA GLU A 35 10.61 2.82 5.45
C GLU A 35 10.24 1.96 4.24
N PHE A 36 9.00 2.11 3.74
CA PHE A 36 8.49 1.37 2.60
C PHE A 36 9.09 1.92 1.30
N THR A 37 8.98 3.23 1.07
CA THR A 37 9.45 3.86 -0.16
C THR A 37 10.96 3.71 -0.33
N ALA A 38 11.74 3.78 0.75
CA ALA A 38 13.17 3.48 0.71
C ALA A 38 13.44 2.04 0.23
N SER A 39 12.65 1.07 0.71
CA SER A 39 12.77 -0.33 0.27
C SER A 39 12.43 -0.49 -1.22
N ALA A 40 11.36 0.16 -1.70
CA ALA A 40 10.98 0.14 -3.11
C ALA A 40 12.02 0.82 -4.02
N LEU A 41 12.61 1.93 -3.58
CA LEU A 41 13.65 2.64 -4.35
C LEU A 41 14.96 1.85 -4.41
N ILE A 42 15.34 1.16 -3.32
CA ILE A 42 16.51 0.30 -3.31
C ILE A 42 16.31 -0.92 -4.22
N ASP A 43 15.13 -1.54 -4.22
CA ASP A 43 14.78 -2.59 -5.20
C ASP A 43 15.01 -2.11 -6.64
N MET A 44 14.44 -0.97 -7.01
CA MET A 44 14.63 -0.38 -8.34
C MET A 44 16.11 -0.06 -8.62
N ALA A 45 16.85 0.43 -7.63
CA ALA A 45 18.27 0.76 -7.78
C ALA A 45 19.12 -0.48 -8.09
N TYR A 46 18.90 -1.59 -7.37
CA TYR A 46 19.59 -2.86 -7.66
C TYR A 46 19.26 -3.37 -9.08
N HIS A 47 18.00 -3.36 -9.48
CA HIS A 47 17.55 -3.92 -10.75
C HIS A 47 17.75 -3.01 -11.97
N ALA A 48 18.07 -1.73 -11.75
CA ALA A 48 18.50 -0.82 -12.83
C ALA A 48 19.95 -1.03 -13.25
N ARG A 49 20.72 -1.84 -12.50
CA ARG A 49 22.11 -2.15 -12.82
C ARG A 49 22.22 -3.31 -13.82
N PRO A 50 23.24 -3.31 -14.68
CA PRO A 50 23.52 -4.47 -15.53
C PRO A 50 24.15 -5.65 -14.77
N ASP A 51 24.79 -5.38 -13.63
CA ASP A 51 25.52 -6.34 -12.82
C ASP A 51 25.26 -6.17 -11.31
N ALA A 52 25.34 -7.27 -10.57
CA ALA A 52 25.25 -7.27 -9.11
C ALA A 52 26.47 -6.53 -8.51
N PRO A 53 26.27 -5.59 -7.57
CA PRO A 53 27.37 -4.89 -6.94
C PRO A 53 28.24 -5.85 -6.11
N ALA A 54 29.56 -5.69 -6.18
CA ALA A 54 30.51 -6.50 -5.41
C ALA A 54 30.34 -6.34 -3.89
N GLU A 55 29.93 -5.15 -3.43
CA GLU A 55 29.65 -4.85 -2.02
C GLU A 55 28.17 -4.41 -1.86
N PRO A 56 27.19 -5.34 -1.79
CA PRO A 56 25.77 -4.98 -1.79
C PRO A 56 25.39 -4.05 -0.64
N LEU A 57 25.89 -4.29 0.58
CA LEU A 57 25.57 -3.47 1.75
C LEU A 57 26.13 -2.05 1.66
N ARG A 58 27.29 -1.89 1.03
CA ARG A 58 27.86 -0.56 0.76
C ARG A 58 27.03 0.17 -0.28
N TYR A 59 26.64 -0.53 -1.35
CA TYR A 59 25.77 0.02 -2.37
C TYR A 59 24.40 0.46 -1.80
N GLU A 60 23.81 -0.32 -0.89
CA GLU A 60 22.60 0.06 -0.15
C GLU A 60 22.82 1.38 0.60
N ALA A 61 23.85 1.46 1.44
CA ALA A 61 24.13 2.64 2.25
C ALA A 61 24.37 3.90 1.40
N GLU A 62 25.20 3.81 0.36
CA GLU A 62 25.47 4.92 -0.56
C GLU A 62 24.22 5.35 -1.34
N THR A 63 23.31 4.42 -1.65
CA THR A 63 22.06 4.74 -2.33
C THR A 63 21.07 5.43 -1.39
N LEU A 64 20.94 4.97 -0.15
CA LEU A 64 20.11 5.62 0.87
C LEU A 64 20.60 7.03 1.21
N GLU A 65 21.93 7.24 1.26
CA GLU A 65 22.53 8.56 1.45
C GLU A 65 22.15 9.52 0.32
N LYS A 66 22.23 9.07 -0.95
CA LYS A 66 21.80 9.85 -2.12
C LYS A 66 20.31 10.18 -2.12
N LEU A 67 19.49 9.30 -1.54
CA LEU A 67 18.05 9.52 -1.37
C LEU A 67 17.73 10.45 -0.20
N HIS A 68 18.74 10.91 0.56
CA HIS A 68 18.57 11.70 1.78
C HIS A 68 17.63 11.02 2.79
N MET A 69 17.72 9.69 2.90
CA MET A 69 16.92 8.95 3.87
C MET A 69 17.29 9.40 5.29
N PRO A 70 16.30 9.76 6.14
CA PRO A 70 16.56 10.11 7.54
C PRO A 70 17.23 8.95 8.29
N ASP A 71 18.27 9.25 9.06
CA ASP A 71 19.03 8.27 9.86
C ASP A 71 18.21 7.65 11.02
N THR A 72 17.12 8.30 11.42
CA THR A 72 16.18 7.79 12.42
C THR A 72 15.20 6.75 11.89
N VAL A 73 15.21 6.46 10.59
CA VAL A 73 14.31 5.49 9.94
C VAL A 73 15.15 4.42 9.25
N ALA A 74 14.80 3.16 9.47
CA ALA A 74 15.38 2.04 8.74
C ALA A 74 14.51 1.66 7.54
N MET A 75 15.11 1.02 6.53
CA MET A 75 14.32 0.35 5.50
C MET A 75 13.46 -0.73 6.14
N ARG A 76 12.25 -0.91 5.60
CA ARG A 76 11.34 -1.99 6.00
C ARG A 76 11.95 -3.38 5.78
N HIS A 77 12.73 -3.53 4.71
CA HIS A 77 13.50 -4.74 4.42
C HIS A 77 14.90 -4.37 3.94
N ARG A 78 15.95 -4.72 4.68
CA ARG A 78 17.31 -4.53 4.16
C ARG A 78 17.73 -5.68 3.27
N THR A 79 18.69 -5.41 2.41
CA THR A 79 19.18 -6.30 1.34
C THR A 79 19.37 -7.77 1.77
N PRO A 80 20.04 -8.12 2.90
CA PRO A 80 20.27 -9.52 3.25
C PRO A 80 19.02 -10.34 3.56
N HIS A 81 17.91 -9.67 3.88
CA HIS A 81 16.65 -10.31 4.28
C HIS A 81 15.46 -9.80 3.45
N PHE A 82 15.73 -9.19 2.30
CA PHE A 82 14.70 -8.68 1.41
C PHE A 82 14.09 -9.81 0.56
N GLY A 83 13.38 -10.72 1.22
CA GLY A 83 12.85 -11.94 0.61
C GLY A 83 11.91 -11.68 -0.58
N HIS A 84 11.11 -10.62 -0.54
CA HIS A 84 10.22 -10.26 -1.65
C HIS A 84 10.98 -10.12 -2.98
N VAL A 85 12.17 -9.55 -2.92
CA VAL A 85 12.96 -9.13 -4.09
C VAL A 85 14.02 -10.17 -4.46
N PHE A 86 14.64 -10.83 -3.47
CA PHE A 86 15.78 -11.73 -3.69
C PHE A 86 15.52 -13.22 -3.42
N ALA A 87 14.35 -13.61 -2.90
CA ALA A 87 14.04 -15.02 -2.61
C ALA A 87 13.09 -15.68 -3.64
N GLY A 88 12.76 -14.98 -4.73
CA GLY A 88 11.98 -15.50 -5.86
C GLY A 88 11.66 -14.42 -6.89
N ASP A 89 11.01 -14.81 -7.99
CA ASP A 89 10.73 -13.93 -9.14
C ASP A 89 9.48 -13.03 -8.97
N GLY A 90 8.97 -12.90 -7.75
CA GLY A 90 7.65 -12.29 -7.50
C GLY A 90 7.63 -10.76 -7.49
N TYR A 91 8.70 -10.13 -6.99
CA TYR A 91 8.73 -8.67 -6.77
C TYR A 91 10.09 -8.02 -7.07
N SER A 92 11.00 -8.70 -7.78
CA SER A 92 12.22 -8.08 -8.29
C SER A 92 11.88 -6.96 -9.28
N ALA A 93 12.41 -5.76 -9.07
CA ALA A 93 12.00 -4.54 -9.78
C ALA A 93 10.48 -4.30 -9.70
N GLY A 94 9.86 -4.69 -8.59
CA GLY A 94 8.42 -4.79 -8.45
C GLY A 94 7.91 -4.49 -7.05
N TYR A 95 8.76 -4.19 -6.06
CA TYR A 95 8.30 -3.89 -4.70
C TYR A 95 7.48 -2.59 -4.64
N TYR A 96 7.68 -1.68 -5.60
CA TYR A 96 6.83 -0.49 -5.76
C TYR A 96 5.36 -0.82 -6.01
N SER A 97 5.06 -2.03 -6.49
CA SER A 97 3.70 -2.48 -6.83
C SER A 97 2.71 -2.35 -5.67
N TYR A 98 3.14 -2.50 -4.42
CA TYR A 98 2.22 -2.33 -3.28
C TYR A 98 1.66 -0.90 -3.20
N MET A 99 2.52 0.12 -3.29
CA MET A 99 2.07 1.52 -3.24
C MET A 99 1.39 1.94 -4.55
N TRP A 100 1.81 1.38 -5.68
CA TRP A 100 1.08 1.53 -6.95
C TRP A 100 -0.36 1.00 -6.83
N SER A 101 -0.53 -0.23 -6.35
CA SER A 101 -1.84 -0.86 -6.12
C SER A 101 -2.65 -0.18 -5.02
N GLU A 102 -2.00 0.45 -4.03
CA GLU A 102 -2.68 1.21 -2.98
C GLU A 102 -3.39 2.46 -3.50
N VAL A 103 -2.90 3.06 -4.59
CA VAL A 103 -3.62 4.13 -5.30
C VAL A 103 -4.98 3.62 -5.79
N LEU A 104 -5.00 2.43 -6.41
CA LEU A 104 -6.23 1.80 -6.88
C LEU A 104 -7.13 1.39 -5.71
N ASP A 105 -6.58 0.83 -4.63
CA ASP A 105 -7.34 0.45 -3.43
C ASP A 105 -8.04 1.67 -2.80
N ALA A 106 -7.29 2.76 -2.59
CA ALA A 106 -7.84 3.94 -1.94
C ALA A 106 -8.93 4.62 -2.80
N ASP A 107 -8.72 4.76 -4.11
CA ASP A 107 -9.75 5.33 -5.01
C ASP A 107 -10.94 4.38 -5.22
N ALA A 108 -10.71 3.06 -5.25
CA ALA A 108 -11.79 2.09 -5.32
C ALA A 108 -12.68 2.15 -4.07
N PHE A 109 -12.07 2.25 -2.88
CA PHE A 109 -12.83 2.39 -1.64
C PHE A 109 -13.55 3.74 -1.54
N SER A 110 -12.95 4.82 -2.04
CA SER A 110 -13.60 6.14 -2.06
C SER A 110 -14.91 6.11 -2.86
N ALA A 111 -15.00 5.27 -3.91
CA ALA A 111 -16.25 5.07 -4.63
C ALA A 111 -17.38 4.54 -3.74
N PHE A 112 -17.08 3.70 -2.75
CA PHE A 112 -18.06 3.26 -1.77
C PHE A 112 -18.42 4.38 -0.79
N GLU A 113 -17.43 5.13 -0.31
CA GLU A 113 -17.66 6.30 0.56
C GLU A 113 -18.54 7.36 -0.12
N GLU A 114 -18.36 7.59 -1.43
CA GLU A 114 -19.17 8.49 -2.26
C GLU A 114 -20.67 8.11 -2.28
N THR A 115 -21.01 6.82 -2.07
CA THR A 115 -22.41 6.38 -1.97
C THR A 115 -23.03 6.62 -0.59
N GLY A 116 -22.21 6.92 0.42
CA GLY A 116 -22.61 6.93 1.83
C GLY A 116 -22.79 5.53 2.44
N ASP A 117 -22.51 4.46 1.69
CA ASP A 117 -22.59 3.07 2.14
C ASP A 117 -21.34 2.28 1.74
N ALA A 118 -20.49 1.99 2.74
CA ALA A 118 -19.29 1.17 2.57
C ALA A 118 -19.58 -0.28 2.09
N PHE A 119 -20.85 -0.69 2.09
CA PHE A 119 -21.30 -2.02 1.69
C PHE A 119 -22.31 -1.99 0.53
N ASN A 120 -22.33 -0.91 -0.26
CA ASN A 120 -23.26 -0.75 -1.37
C ASN A 120 -23.27 -2.00 -2.30
N PRO A 121 -24.41 -2.71 -2.44
CA PRO A 121 -24.44 -3.99 -3.13
C PRO A 121 -24.26 -3.87 -4.64
N GLU A 122 -24.77 -2.79 -5.26
CA GLU A 122 -24.60 -2.57 -6.70
C GLU A 122 -23.13 -2.33 -7.06
N LEU A 123 -22.42 -1.53 -6.27
CA LEU A 123 -21.01 -1.25 -6.47
C LEU A 123 -20.13 -2.47 -6.14
N ALA A 124 -20.50 -3.25 -5.12
CA ALA A 124 -19.84 -4.53 -4.82
C ALA A 124 -19.95 -5.52 -5.98
N GLU A 125 -21.11 -5.61 -6.64
CA GLU A 125 -21.28 -6.48 -7.82
C GLU A 125 -20.46 -5.97 -9.01
N ARG A 126 -20.37 -4.66 -9.22
CA ARG A 126 -19.48 -4.06 -10.24
C ARG A 126 -18.02 -4.36 -9.95
N LEU A 127 -17.58 -4.24 -8.70
CA LEU A 127 -16.21 -4.56 -8.27
C LEU A 127 -15.91 -6.04 -8.53
N ARG A 128 -16.81 -6.93 -8.10
CA ARG A 128 -16.68 -8.38 -8.33
C ARG A 128 -16.56 -8.71 -9.81
N LYS A 129 -17.47 -8.18 -10.64
CA LYS A 129 -17.53 -8.47 -12.07
C LYS A 129 -16.28 -8.00 -12.81
N ASN A 130 -15.83 -6.78 -12.56
CA ASN A 130 -14.79 -6.15 -13.38
C ASN A 130 -13.38 -6.33 -12.80
N ILE A 131 -13.23 -6.55 -11.49
CA ILE A 131 -11.90 -6.71 -10.87
C ILE A 131 -11.69 -8.17 -10.45
N TYR A 132 -12.44 -8.67 -9.47
CA TYR A 132 -12.13 -9.96 -8.84
C TYR A 132 -12.39 -11.18 -9.73
N ALA A 133 -13.44 -11.15 -10.53
CA ALA A 133 -13.81 -12.27 -11.42
C ALA A 133 -13.14 -12.17 -12.81
N ALA A 134 -12.59 -11.00 -13.16
CA ALA A 134 -12.08 -10.76 -14.50
C ALA A 134 -10.67 -11.35 -14.71
N GLY A 135 -9.86 -11.47 -13.67
CA GLY A 135 -8.45 -11.86 -13.82
C GLY A 135 -7.73 -11.01 -14.87
N GLY A 136 -6.89 -11.64 -15.70
CA GLY A 136 -6.23 -10.99 -16.85
C GLY A 136 -7.01 -11.06 -18.16
N SER A 137 -8.36 -11.15 -18.12
CA SER A 137 -9.17 -11.36 -19.34
C SER A 137 -9.27 -10.15 -20.28
N LYS A 138 -8.96 -8.95 -19.77
CA LYS A 138 -8.95 -7.68 -20.49
C LYS A 138 -7.87 -6.77 -19.93
N ASP A 139 -7.66 -5.65 -20.60
CA ASP A 139 -6.75 -4.62 -20.12
C ASP A 139 -7.18 -4.11 -18.72
N PRO A 140 -6.25 -4.00 -17.75
CA PRO A 140 -6.57 -3.53 -16.40
C PRO A 140 -7.18 -2.12 -16.34
N GLU A 141 -6.81 -1.20 -17.24
CA GLU A 141 -7.37 0.15 -17.31
C GLU A 141 -8.85 0.10 -17.77
N GLU A 142 -9.17 -0.74 -18.75
CA GLU A 142 -10.56 -0.95 -19.17
C GLU A 142 -11.41 -1.52 -18.02
N LEU A 143 -10.88 -2.52 -17.32
CA LEU A 143 -11.55 -3.18 -16.20
C LEU A 143 -11.75 -2.21 -15.02
N TYR A 144 -10.73 -1.44 -14.68
CA TYR A 144 -10.82 -0.45 -13.61
C TYR A 144 -11.82 0.64 -13.97
N THR A 145 -11.77 1.17 -15.19
CA THR A 145 -12.71 2.19 -15.66
C THR A 145 -14.15 1.66 -15.69
N ALA A 146 -14.38 0.40 -16.06
CA ALA A 146 -15.71 -0.20 -16.00
C ALA A 146 -16.27 -0.29 -14.56
N PHE A 147 -15.42 -0.57 -13.58
CA PHE A 147 -15.78 -0.55 -12.16
C PHE A 147 -15.95 0.88 -11.62
N ARG A 148 -14.95 1.73 -11.78
CA ARG A 148 -14.84 3.03 -11.11
C ARG A 148 -15.53 4.17 -11.86
N GLY A 149 -15.65 4.04 -13.18
CA GLY A 149 -16.13 5.09 -14.10
C GLY A 149 -15.05 6.09 -14.52
N LYS A 150 -13.85 6.02 -13.94
CA LYS A 150 -12.68 6.87 -14.23
C LYS A 150 -11.40 6.13 -13.85
N MET A 151 -10.26 6.66 -14.30
CA MET A 151 -8.95 6.20 -13.84
C MET A 151 -8.63 6.69 -12.42
N PRO A 152 -7.84 5.93 -11.64
CA PRO A 152 -7.52 6.27 -10.28
C PRO A 152 -6.56 7.44 -10.24
N SER A 153 -6.51 8.10 -9.09
CA SER A 153 -5.63 9.23 -8.85
C SER A 153 -5.04 9.13 -7.44
N PRO A 154 -3.79 9.61 -7.20
CA PRO A 154 -3.09 9.37 -5.94
C PRO A 154 -3.70 10.08 -4.74
N GLU A 155 -4.61 11.03 -4.93
CA GLU A 155 -5.17 11.89 -3.89
C GLU A 155 -5.87 11.08 -2.80
N ALA A 156 -6.66 10.06 -3.16
CA ALA A 156 -7.33 9.20 -2.18
C ALA A 156 -6.31 8.48 -1.29
N MET A 157 -5.21 7.99 -1.86
CA MET A 157 -4.12 7.36 -1.11
C MET A 157 -3.40 8.39 -0.22
N MET A 158 -3.12 9.59 -0.73
CA MET A 158 -2.46 10.65 0.05
C MET A 158 -3.30 11.06 1.26
N VAL A 159 -4.62 11.24 1.09
CA VAL A 159 -5.55 11.52 2.20
C VAL A 159 -5.59 10.34 3.18
N LYS A 160 -5.69 9.10 2.68
CA LYS A 160 -5.71 7.88 3.51
C LYS A 160 -4.44 7.75 4.37
N ARG A 161 -3.29 8.13 3.82
CA ARG A 161 -2.00 8.15 4.52
C ARG A 161 -1.75 9.42 5.37
N GLY A 162 -2.61 10.43 5.29
CA GLY A 162 -2.41 11.71 5.99
C GLY A 162 -1.22 12.51 5.48
N LEU A 163 -0.97 12.46 4.17
CA LEU A 163 0.12 13.19 3.49
C LEU A 163 -0.36 14.51 2.86
N VAL A 164 -1.66 14.79 2.90
CA VAL A 164 -2.33 16.04 2.48
C VAL A 164 -3.49 16.36 3.42
#